data_AF-A0AAW3SY98-F1
#
_entry.id   AF-A0AAW3SY98-F1
#
_cell.length_a   1.000
_cell.length_b   1.000
_cell.length_c   1.000
_cell.angle_alpha   90.00
_cell.angle_beta   90.00
_cell.angle_gamma   90.00
#
_symmetry.space_group_name_H-M   'P 1'
#
loop_
_entity.id
_entity.type
_entity.pdbx_description
1 polymer ?
#
loop_
_entity_poly.entity_id
_entity_poly.type
_entity_poly.pdbx_seq_one_letter_code
_entity_poly.pdbx_strand_id
1 'polypeptide(L)'
;MKKNNKHIKSTVCALSLVALTLGSAVSLACTRLVYKDINNPDYPITARSMDWAEDTHTNLWIFPRELKRSGAAGPHSLEWTSKYGSVIASAFDSNPNMASTTDGVNEKGLAANVLWLAESEYPKAAPTAKKPGLSIAAWAQYVLDNFATVDEAVKALQQEKFTLVTKDLPHQDRKATLHLSLSDSSGDSAIIEYIDGKQVIHHNKDYQVMTNSPTFDQQLTLNAYWDQIGGNVMLPGTNRAADRFVRASFYVKHVAPNKLIPGVAEKSKIEKDKADLATAFSIIRNASVPYGYSLPDMPNISSTRWRTVIDHKSLQYFFESAVSPNIFWVDLKKIDFAPRGDNASKLDLGPNQSTIYSGQASAHFKPATPFKFAGL
;
A
#
# COMPACT_ATOMS: atom_id res chain seq x y z
N MET A 1 64.23 7.91 -57.33
CA MET A 1 63.19 7.67 -58.36
C MET A 1 61.81 7.77 -57.74
N LYS A 2 60.85 8.26 -58.52
CA LYS A 2 59.51 8.79 -58.18
C LYS A 2 58.55 7.84 -57.43
N LYS A 3 57.70 8.47 -56.60
CA LYS A 3 56.26 8.21 -56.31
C LYS A 3 55.93 6.90 -55.57
N ASN A 4 55.12 6.89 -54.50
CA ASN A 4 53.72 7.29 -54.51
C ASN A 4 53.10 7.27 -53.11
N ASN A 5 52.20 8.23 -52.89
CA ASN A 5 51.28 8.37 -51.76
C ASN A 5 50.43 7.13 -51.50
N LYS A 6 50.21 6.82 -50.22
CA LYS A 6 48.90 6.39 -49.71
C LYS A 6 48.65 6.96 -48.32
N HIS A 7 47.68 7.86 -48.26
CA HIS A 7 47.07 8.38 -47.05
C HIS A 7 46.50 7.25 -46.19
N ILE A 8 46.93 7.14 -44.94
CA ILE A 8 46.18 6.48 -43.89
C ILE A 8 45.71 7.57 -42.94
N LYS A 9 44.40 7.85 -43.00
CA LYS A 9 43.70 8.75 -42.08
C LYS A 9 43.81 8.15 -40.68
N SER A 10 44.48 8.86 -39.78
CA SER A 10 44.45 8.58 -38.34
C SER A 10 43.07 8.99 -37.82
N THR A 11 42.15 8.03 -37.76
CA THR A 11 40.87 8.21 -37.06
C THR A 11 41.13 7.89 -35.60
N VAL A 12 41.35 8.94 -34.79
CA VAL A 12 41.37 8.85 -33.34
C VAL A 12 39.95 8.53 -32.87
N CYS A 13 39.69 7.25 -32.56
CA CYS A 13 38.49 6.84 -31.84
C CYS A 13 38.64 7.28 -30.38
N ALA A 14 38.20 8.50 -30.06
CA ALA A 14 37.89 8.88 -28.70
C ALA A 14 36.56 8.21 -28.31
N LEU A 15 36.64 7.04 -27.67
CA LEU A 15 35.50 6.45 -26.96
C LEU A 15 35.23 7.30 -25.72
N SER A 16 34.31 8.24 -25.83
CA SER A 16 33.65 8.87 -24.70
C SER A 16 32.77 7.83 -24.02
N LEU A 17 33.32 7.19 -22.98
CA LEU A 17 32.55 6.37 -22.04
C LEU A 17 31.65 7.32 -21.24
N VAL A 18 30.46 7.61 -21.77
CA VAL A 18 29.39 8.17 -20.95
C VAL A 18 28.94 7.04 -20.05
N ALA A 19 29.50 6.99 -18.84
CA ALA A 19 28.93 6.20 -17.77
C ALA A 19 27.53 6.78 -17.49
N LEU A 20 26.49 6.16 -18.05
CA LEU A 20 25.15 6.29 -17.50
C LEU A 20 25.23 5.65 -16.11
N THR A 21 25.48 6.48 -15.09
CA THR A 21 25.08 6.15 -13.74
C THR A 21 23.55 6.15 -13.74
N LEU A 22 22.97 5.02 -14.12
CA LEU A 22 21.61 4.66 -13.74
C LEU A 22 21.63 4.66 -12.21
N GLY A 23 21.22 5.78 -11.61
CA GLY A 23 20.99 5.84 -10.18
C GLY A 23 19.96 4.76 -9.85
N SER A 24 20.38 3.73 -9.12
CA SER A 24 19.49 2.69 -8.62
C SER A 24 18.44 3.34 -7.73
N ALA A 25 17.27 3.61 -8.29
CA ALA A 25 16.15 4.14 -7.53
C ALA A 25 15.77 3.10 -6.46
N VAL A 26 16.00 3.47 -5.20
CA VAL A 26 15.50 2.76 -4.03
C VAL A 26 13.96 2.68 -4.18
N SER A 27 13.37 1.49 -4.29
CA SER A 27 11.90 1.33 -4.43
C SER A 27 11.36 0.15 -3.64
N LEU A 28 10.69 0.39 -2.53
CA LEU A 28 10.52 -0.64 -1.52
C LEU A 28 9.50 -1.70 -1.89
N ALA A 29 9.88 -2.94 -1.65
CA ALA A 29 9.03 -4.10 -1.70
C ALA A 29 7.72 -3.84 -0.89
N CYS A 30 6.54 -3.81 -1.49
CA CYS A 30 5.27 -3.90 -0.76
C CYS A 30 4.37 -4.87 -1.54
N THR A 31 3.51 -5.61 -0.85
CA THR A 31 2.53 -6.49 -1.51
C THR A 31 1.16 -6.26 -0.88
N ARG A 32 0.12 -6.21 -1.71
CA ARG A 32 -1.28 -6.15 -1.28
C ARG A 32 -2.08 -7.20 -2.03
N LEU A 33 -3.02 -7.84 -1.35
CA LEU A 33 -3.95 -8.80 -1.93
C LEU A 33 -5.38 -8.64 -1.40
N VAL A 34 -6.37 -9.01 -2.21
CA VAL A 34 -7.78 -9.20 -1.83
C VAL A 34 -8.12 -10.67 -2.01
N TYR A 35 -8.29 -11.37 -0.90
CA TYR A 35 -8.66 -12.78 -0.88
C TYR A 35 -10.19 -12.94 -0.89
N LYS A 36 -10.66 -13.87 -1.73
CA LYS A 36 -12.08 -14.24 -1.89
C LYS A 36 -12.18 -15.75 -2.06
N ASP A 37 -12.75 -16.45 -1.09
CA ASP A 37 -12.99 -17.89 -1.19
C ASP A 37 -14.28 -18.14 -1.97
N ILE A 38 -14.23 -18.99 -2.98
CA ILE A 38 -15.40 -19.43 -3.74
C ILE A 38 -16.45 -20.14 -2.87
N ASN A 39 -16.04 -20.73 -1.74
CA ASN A 39 -16.92 -21.41 -0.78
C ASN A 39 -17.41 -20.48 0.35
N ASN A 40 -17.01 -19.19 0.31
CA ASN A 40 -17.45 -18.12 1.20
C ASN A 40 -17.48 -16.76 0.46
N PRO A 41 -18.26 -16.64 -0.62
CA PRO A 41 -18.08 -15.61 -1.65
C PRO A 41 -18.32 -14.17 -1.17
N ASP A 42 -19.16 -13.98 -0.16
CA ASP A 42 -19.51 -12.67 0.40
C ASP A 42 -18.59 -12.26 1.55
N TYR A 43 -17.34 -12.73 1.60
CA TYR A 43 -16.42 -12.44 2.71
C TYR A 43 -15.03 -12.02 2.20
N PRO A 44 -14.92 -10.84 1.56
CA PRO A 44 -13.63 -10.35 1.07
C PRO A 44 -12.71 -9.98 2.25
N ILE A 45 -11.43 -10.30 2.09
CA ILE A 45 -10.38 -9.96 3.06
C ILE A 45 -9.24 -9.28 2.31
N THR A 46 -8.84 -8.07 2.73
CA THR A 46 -7.62 -7.43 2.21
C THR A 46 -6.45 -7.73 3.12
N ALA A 47 -5.27 -8.02 2.56
CA ALA A 47 -4.03 -8.15 3.33
C ALA A 47 -2.90 -7.38 2.64
N ARG A 48 -2.00 -6.80 3.44
CA ARG A 48 -0.87 -6.01 2.94
C ARG A 48 0.37 -6.21 3.79
N SER A 49 1.54 -6.22 3.15
CA SER A 49 2.85 -6.09 3.78
C SER A 49 3.38 -4.67 3.58
N MET A 50 3.99 -4.12 4.63
CA MET A 50 4.81 -2.92 4.55
C MET A 50 6.27 -3.34 4.63
N ASP A 51 7.04 -3.12 3.57
CA ASP A 51 8.46 -3.39 3.61
C ASP A 51 9.23 -2.07 3.52
N TRP A 52 10.11 -1.85 4.50
CA TRP A 52 10.89 -0.63 4.64
C TRP A 52 12.27 -0.90 5.23
N ALA A 53 13.27 -0.16 4.77
CA ALA A 53 14.66 -0.36 5.16
C ALA A 53 14.93 -0.02 6.64
N GLU A 54 14.10 0.83 7.24
CA GLU A 54 14.24 1.33 8.61
C GLU A 54 12.92 1.15 9.41
N ASP A 55 12.92 1.48 10.71
CA ASP A 55 11.67 1.55 11.47
C ASP A 55 10.78 2.65 10.86
N THR A 56 9.51 2.33 10.63
CA THR A 56 8.52 3.30 10.12
C THR A 56 7.87 4.13 11.23
N HIS A 57 8.18 3.80 12.50
CA HIS A 57 7.60 4.43 13.69
C HIS A 57 6.07 4.41 13.64
N THR A 58 5.52 3.31 13.12
CA THR A 58 4.10 3.15 12.86
C THR A 58 3.33 3.06 14.16
N ASN A 59 2.20 3.78 14.21
CA ASN A 59 1.18 3.65 15.25
C ASN A 59 -0.19 3.47 14.61
N LEU A 60 -1.18 3.05 15.40
CA LEU A 60 -2.56 3.06 14.93
C LEU A 60 -3.30 4.30 15.43
N TRP A 61 -4.20 4.83 14.60
CA TRP A 61 -5.03 5.97 14.93
C TRP A 61 -6.49 5.68 14.66
N ILE A 62 -7.34 6.19 15.56
CA ILE A 62 -8.78 6.32 15.35
C ILE A 62 -9.05 7.80 15.05
N PHE A 63 -9.60 8.05 13.87
CA PHE A 63 -10.08 9.37 13.47
C PHE A 63 -11.62 9.38 13.45
N PRO A 64 -12.28 10.22 14.27
CA PRO A 64 -13.73 10.38 14.20
C PRO A 64 -14.19 11.09 12.91
N ARG A 65 -15.49 11.09 12.68
CA ARG A 65 -16.14 11.92 11.66
C ARG A 65 -15.98 13.40 12.01
N GLU A 66 -16.22 14.24 11.02
CA GLU A 66 -16.27 15.70 11.09
C GLU A 66 -14.94 16.39 11.46
N LEU A 67 -13.81 15.70 11.32
CA LEU A 67 -12.50 16.34 11.41
C LEU A 67 -12.29 17.25 10.20
N LYS A 68 -11.96 18.51 10.46
CA LYS A 68 -11.51 19.45 9.43
C LYS A 68 -10.05 19.12 9.07
N ARG A 69 -9.78 18.99 7.78
CA ARG A 69 -8.49 18.52 7.27
C ARG A 69 -8.01 19.42 6.13
N SER A 70 -6.70 19.65 6.13
CA SER A 70 -5.99 20.33 5.05
C SER A 70 -5.10 19.33 4.31
N GLY A 71 -4.99 19.54 2.99
CA GLY A 71 -4.19 18.73 2.08
C GLY A 71 -2.70 18.95 2.20
N ALA A 72 -2.23 19.89 3.03
CA ALA A 72 -0.81 20.14 3.28
C ALA A 72 0.01 20.38 1.98
N ALA A 73 -0.51 21.21 1.09
CA ALA A 73 0.09 21.56 -0.19
C ALA A 73 0.33 23.08 -0.34
N GLY A 74 0.59 23.77 0.77
CA GLY A 74 0.79 25.22 0.80
C GLY A 74 -0.50 26.05 0.65
N PRO A 75 -0.43 27.27 0.07
CA PRO A 75 -1.55 28.23 0.01
C PRO A 75 -2.81 27.76 -0.72
N HIS A 76 -2.71 26.73 -1.56
CA HIS A 76 -3.82 26.15 -2.31
C HIS A 76 -4.07 24.71 -1.91
N SER A 77 -3.97 24.41 -0.61
CA SER A 77 -4.28 23.10 -0.07
C SER A 77 -5.76 22.75 -0.25
N LEU A 78 -6.04 21.50 -0.61
CA LEU A 78 -7.39 20.96 -0.58
C LEU A 78 -7.89 20.92 0.86
N GLU A 79 -9.07 21.45 1.12
CA GLU A 79 -9.70 21.37 2.44
C GLU A 79 -10.90 20.43 2.38
N TRP A 80 -11.10 19.62 3.42
CA TRP A 80 -12.30 18.78 3.56
C TRP A 80 -12.67 18.57 5.03
N THR A 81 -13.89 18.07 5.23
CA THR A 81 -14.38 17.60 6.52
C THR A 81 -14.64 16.11 6.40
N SER A 82 -14.10 15.28 7.29
CA SER A 82 -14.28 13.82 7.21
C SER A 82 -15.75 13.44 7.35
N LYS A 83 -16.26 12.60 6.45
CA LYS A 83 -17.62 12.05 6.49
C LYS A 83 -17.67 10.73 7.25
N TYR A 84 -16.61 9.93 7.12
CA TYR A 84 -16.50 8.62 7.73
C TYR A 84 -15.36 8.59 8.73
N GLY A 85 -15.59 7.91 9.85
CA GLY A 85 -14.55 7.58 10.81
C GLY A 85 -13.66 6.44 10.30
N SER A 86 -12.40 6.43 10.72
CA SER A 86 -11.42 5.45 10.24
C SER A 86 -10.46 4.97 11.32
N VAL A 87 -9.96 3.75 11.12
CA VAL A 87 -8.78 3.19 11.80
C VAL A 87 -7.66 3.11 10.77
N ILE A 88 -6.51 3.71 11.08
CA ILE A 88 -5.39 3.79 10.14
C ILE A 88 -4.07 3.37 10.79
N ALA A 89 -3.10 2.93 9.98
CA ALA A 89 -1.70 2.85 10.37
C ALA A 89 -0.91 4.05 9.81
N SER A 90 -0.28 4.78 10.73
CA SER A 90 0.59 5.90 10.39
C SER A 90 2.00 5.44 10.01
N ALA A 91 2.78 6.32 9.39
CA ALA A 91 4.23 6.23 9.40
C ALA A 91 4.79 7.59 9.84
N PHE A 92 5.82 7.55 10.70
CA PHE A 92 6.54 8.72 11.20
C PHE A 92 5.63 9.83 11.77
N ASP A 93 4.55 9.47 12.48
CA ASP A 93 3.51 10.43 12.89
C ASP A 93 3.97 11.55 13.83
N SER A 94 5.09 11.35 14.52
CA SER A 94 5.72 12.38 15.37
C SER A 94 6.61 13.35 14.57
N ASN A 95 6.96 13.01 13.33
CA ASN A 95 7.80 13.84 12.48
C ASN A 95 6.93 14.58 11.44
N PRO A 96 6.69 15.90 11.58
CA PRO A 96 5.83 16.66 10.66
C PRO A 96 6.36 16.68 9.21
N ASN A 97 7.62 16.29 8.99
CA ASN A 97 8.19 16.20 7.65
C ASN A 97 7.95 14.85 6.95
N MET A 98 7.50 13.82 7.67
CA MET A 98 7.30 12.46 7.13
C MET A 98 5.96 11.81 7.52
N ALA A 99 5.24 12.42 8.47
CA ALA A 99 3.99 11.93 9.01
C ALA A 99 2.94 11.70 7.91
N SER A 100 2.46 10.46 7.79
CA SER A 100 1.54 10.05 6.74
C SER A 100 0.57 8.98 7.24
N THR A 101 -0.60 8.91 6.58
CA THR A 101 -1.46 7.73 6.64
C THR A 101 -1.02 6.78 5.53
N THR A 102 -0.62 5.56 5.90
CA THR A 102 -0.09 4.58 4.92
C THR A 102 -1.04 3.44 4.65
N ASP A 103 -1.93 3.13 5.59
CA ASP A 103 -2.88 2.02 5.55
C ASP A 103 -4.13 2.36 6.35
N GLY A 104 -5.27 1.77 6.05
CA GLY A 104 -6.41 1.81 6.95
C GLY A 104 -7.71 1.34 6.35
N VAL A 105 -8.75 1.39 7.18
CA VAL A 105 -10.14 1.07 6.82
C VAL A 105 -11.09 2.05 7.51
N ASN A 106 -12.14 2.46 6.80
CA ASN A 106 -13.20 3.29 7.37
C ASN A 106 -14.39 2.46 7.87
N GLU A 107 -15.31 3.10 8.60
CA GLU A 107 -16.50 2.45 9.17
C GLU A 107 -17.50 1.90 8.15
N LYS A 108 -17.29 2.16 6.85
CA LYS A 108 -18.07 1.57 5.74
C LYS A 108 -17.40 0.34 5.14
N GLY A 109 -16.17 0.04 5.57
CA GLY A 109 -15.36 -1.07 5.08
C GLY A 109 -14.59 -0.77 3.82
N LEU A 110 -14.44 0.51 3.44
CA LEU A 110 -13.46 0.91 2.41
C LEU A 110 -12.07 0.87 3.03
N ALA A 111 -11.18 0.09 2.44
CA ALA A 111 -9.78 0.01 2.76
C ALA A 111 -8.94 0.81 1.76
N ALA A 112 -7.87 1.41 2.25
CA ALA A 112 -6.90 2.14 1.43
C ALA A 112 -5.47 1.79 1.87
N ASN A 113 -4.64 1.38 0.91
CA ASN A 113 -3.24 1.04 1.15
C ASN A 113 -2.36 1.85 0.20
N VAL A 114 -1.40 2.60 0.75
CA VAL A 114 -0.40 3.36 0.00
C VAL A 114 0.86 2.51 -0.09
N LEU A 115 1.18 2.07 -1.29
CA LEU A 115 2.38 1.28 -1.58
C LEU A 115 3.40 2.17 -2.29
N TRP A 116 4.68 1.90 -2.12
CA TRP A 116 5.71 2.57 -2.92
C TRP A 116 5.59 2.13 -4.38
N LEU A 117 5.90 3.00 -5.34
CA LEU A 117 6.05 2.68 -6.77
C LEU A 117 7.26 3.43 -7.30
N ALA A 118 8.29 2.75 -7.80
CA ALA A 118 9.52 3.42 -8.25
C ALA A 118 9.24 4.37 -9.42
N GLU A 119 8.30 3.94 -10.25
CA GLU A 119 8.00 4.43 -11.58
C GLU A 119 6.94 5.54 -11.56
N SER A 120 6.47 5.96 -10.38
CA SER A 120 5.50 7.05 -10.27
C SER A 120 6.16 8.40 -10.61
N GLU A 121 5.58 9.10 -11.57
CA GLU A 121 5.86 10.50 -11.86
C GLU A 121 4.60 11.34 -11.64
N TYR A 122 4.66 12.29 -10.71
CA TYR A 122 3.51 13.15 -10.37
C TYR A 122 3.37 14.35 -11.30
N PRO A 123 2.17 14.97 -11.36
CA PRO A 123 1.95 16.15 -12.17
C PRO A 123 2.96 17.26 -11.83
N LYS A 124 3.58 17.84 -12.86
CA LYS A 124 4.53 18.95 -12.71
C LYS A 124 3.86 20.29 -12.45
N ALA A 125 2.55 20.40 -12.75
CA ALA A 125 1.79 21.61 -12.55
C ALA A 125 1.63 21.92 -11.06
N ALA A 126 1.90 23.16 -10.66
CA ALA A 126 1.67 23.59 -9.29
C ALA A 126 0.17 23.63 -8.96
N PRO A 127 -0.22 23.36 -7.70
CA PRO A 127 -1.58 23.58 -7.21
C PRO A 127 -2.09 25.01 -7.49
N THR A 128 -3.37 25.13 -7.78
CA THR A 128 -4.05 26.43 -7.98
C THR A 128 -5.33 26.49 -7.16
N ALA A 129 -5.91 27.68 -6.98
CA ALA A 129 -7.22 27.81 -6.32
C ALA A 129 -8.34 26.99 -7.00
N LYS A 130 -8.26 26.75 -8.32
CA LYS A 130 -9.25 25.96 -9.07
C LYS A 130 -9.00 24.44 -9.01
N LYS A 131 -7.73 24.03 -8.90
CA LYS A 131 -7.30 22.63 -8.76
C LYS A 131 -6.31 22.57 -7.59
N PRO A 132 -6.81 22.54 -6.34
CA PRO A 132 -5.97 22.60 -5.15
C PRO A 132 -5.06 21.38 -5.02
N GLY A 133 -4.09 21.46 -4.13
CA GLY A 133 -3.08 20.43 -3.91
C GLY A 133 -3.48 19.47 -2.79
N LEU A 134 -3.16 18.19 -2.96
CA LEU A 134 -3.25 17.19 -1.93
C LEU A 134 -1.88 16.53 -1.76
N SER A 135 -1.30 16.61 -0.57
CA SER A 135 -0.08 15.90 -0.24
C SER A 135 -0.32 14.40 -0.30
N ILE A 136 0.64 13.70 -0.88
CA ILE A 136 0.64 12.24 -0.95
C ILE A 136 0.56 11.58 0.43
N ALA A 137 1.07 12.25 1.47
CA ALA A 137 1.01 11.77 2.85
C ALA A 137 -0.42 11.69 3.42
N ALA A 138 -1.35 12.47 2.85
CA ALA A 138 -2.76 12.54 3.22
C ALA A 138 -3.67 11.82 2.23
N TRP A 139 -3.13 11.23 1.15
CA TRP A 139 -3.94 10.75 0.03
C TRP A 139 -4.90 9.61 0.41
N ALA A 140 -4.40 8.59 1.10
CA ALA A 140 -5.26 7.53 1.63
C ALA A 140 -6.26 8.06 2.67
N GLN A 141 -5.86 9.01 3.52
CA GLN A 141 -6.77 9.58 4.50
C GLN A 141 -7.92 10.33 3.82
N TYR A 142 -7.63 11.13 2.80
CA TYR A 142 -8.66 11.82 2.02
C TYR A 142 -9.68 10.82 1.46
N VAL A 143 -9.23 9.69 0.93
CA VAL A 143 -10.13 8.66 0.40
C VAL A 143 -10.97 8.01 1.50
N LEU A 144 -10.34 7.57 2.59
CA LEU A 144 -11.03 6.95 3.74
C LEU A 144 -12.05 7.89 4.38
N ASP A 145 -11.74 9.17 4.45
CA ASP A 145 -12.59 10.20 5.06
C ASP A 145 -13.84 10.49 4.21
N ASN A 146 -13.79 10.33 2.88
CA ASN A 146 -14.81 10.90 1.99
C ASN A 146 -15.70 9.88 1.26
N PHE A 147 -15.28 8.62 1.13
CA PHE A 147 -15.96 7.64 0.29
C PHE A 147 -16.30 6.36 1.06
N ALA A 148 -17.44 5.73 0.73
CA ALA A 148 -17.87 4.48 1.36
C ALA A 148 -17.46 3.23 0.56
N THR A 149 -17.26 3.37 -0.75
CA THR A 149 -17.00 2.27 -1.69
C THR A 149 -15.87 2.62 -2.67
N VAL A 150 -15.30 1.59 -3.30
CA VAL A 150 -14.30 1.74 -4.37
C VAL A 150 -14.90 2.51 -5.54
N ASP A 151 -16.11 2.16 -5.97
CA ASP A 151 -16.81 2.83 -7.08
C ASP A 151 -17.03 4.34 -6.83
N GLU A 152 -17.44 4.72 -5.62
CA GLU A 152 -17.56 6.14 -5.24
C GLU A 152 -16.22 6.88 -5.32
N ALA A 153 -15.16 6.27 -4.78
CA ALA A 153 -13.82 6.84 -4.78
C ALA A 153 -13.28 6.99 -6.22
N VAL A 154 -13.43 5.96 -7.05
CA VAL A 154 -12.98 5.99 -8.47
C VAL A 154 -13.70 7.08 -9.23
N LYS A 155 -15.04 7.16 -9.16
CA LYS A 155 -15.82 8.21 -9.84
C LYS A 155 -15.42 9.62 -9.42
N ALA A 156 -15.04 9.81 -8.16
CA ALA A 156 -14.58 11.10 -7.67
C ALA A 156 -13.15 11.42 -8.13
N LEU A 157 -12.24 10.44 -8.11
CA LEU A 157 -10.84 10.61 -8.51
C LEU A 157 -10.71 10.88 -10.02
N GLN A 158 -11.53 10.23 -10.85
CA GLN A 158 -11.61 10.45 -12.31
C GLN A 158 -11.93 11.90 -12.70
N GLN A 159 -12.51 12.69 -11.79
CA GLN A 159 -12.79 14.11 -12.04
C GLN A 159 -11.53 14.99 -11.88
N GLU A 160 -10.43 14.43 -11.37
CA GLU A 160 -9.16 15.10 -11.11
C GLU A 160 -9.29 16.48 -10.46
N LYS A 161 -10.10 16.58 -9.40
CA LYS A 161 -10.41 17.83 -8.70
C LYS A 161 -9.22 18.44 -7.94
N PHE A 162 -8.14 17.68 -7.75
CA PHE A 162 -6.94 18.13 -7.07
C PHE A 162 -5.68 17.68 -7.82
N THR A 163 -4.56 18.30 -7.47
CA THR A 163 -3.23 17.91 -7.93
C THR A 163 -2.52 17.20 -6.78
N LEU A 164 -2.10 15.95 -7.00
CA LEU A 164 -1.32 15.24 -6.00
C LEU A 164 0.10 15.82 -5.96
N VAL A 165 0.57 16.18 -4.77
CA VAL A 165 1.92 16.75 -4.57
C VAL A 165 2.76 15.86 -3.67
N THR A 166 4.05 15.87 -3.93
CA THR A 166 5.06 15.15 -3.13
C THR A 166 6.25 16.08 -2.90
N LYS A 167 7.04 15.78 -1.87
CA LYS A 167 8.30 16.46 -1.57
C LYS A 167 9.45 15.48 -1.56
N ASP A 168 10.66 16.02 -1.57
CA ASP A 168 11.86 15.23 -1.37
C ASP A 168 11.86 14.65 0.05
N LEU A 169 12.27 13.39 0.17
CA LEU A 169 12.44 12.76 1.47
C LEU A 169 13.59 13.45 2.22
N PRO A 170 13.47 13.69 3.54
CA PRO A 170 14.55 14.27 4.31
C PRO A 170 15.86 13.49 4.13
N HIS A 171 16.95 14.20 3.85
CA HIS A 171 18.29 13.64 3.66
C HIS A 171 18.44 12.68 2.46
N GLN A 172 17.52 12.71 1.48
CA GLN A 172 17.62 11.90 0.27
C GLN A 172 17.29 12.75 -0.97
N ASP A 173 18.07 12.61 -2.03
CA ASP A 173 17.82 13.26 -3.33
C ASP A 173 16.74 12.51 -4.13
N ARG A 174 15.62 12.15 -3.49
CA ARG A 174 14.47 11.51 -4.14
C ARG A 174 13.14 11.88 -3.49
N LYS A 175 12.10 11.90 -4.30
CA LYS A 175 10.71 12.14 -3.89
C LYS A 175 10.06 10.87 -3.35
N ALA A 176 9.02 11.05 -2.53
CA ALA A 176 8.12 9.94 -2.20
C ALA A 176 7.32 9.54 -3.44
N THR A 177 7.54 8.32 -3.95
CA THR A 177 6.86 7.76 -5.12
C THR A 177 6.00 6.56 -4.68
N LEU A 178 4.70 6.78 -4.64
CA LEU A 178 3.67 5.88 -4.17
C LEU A 178 2.53 5.74 -5.19
N HIS A 179 1.80 4.63 -5.09
CA HIS A 179 0.48 4.42 -5.70
C HIS A 179 -0.53 4.01 -4.63
N LEU A 180 -1.81 4.18 -4.93
CA LEU A 180 -2.91 3.91 -4.01
C LEU A 180 -3.68 2.67 -4.47
N SER A 181 -3.94 1.76 -3.55
CA SER A 181 -4.85 0.64 -3.76
C SER A 181 -6.05 0.75 -2.85
N LEU A 182 -7.23 0.39 -3.37
CA LEU A 182 -8.52 0.45 -2.68
C LEU A 182 -9.23 -0.90 -2.78
N SER A 183 -9.93 -1.28 -1.72
CA SER A 183 -10.87 -2.41 -1.70
C SER A 183 -12.03 -2.13 -0.77
N ASP A 184 -13.18 -2.76 -0.99
CA ASP A 184 -14.33 -2.60 -0.11
C ASP A 184 -15.06 -3.91 0.23
N SER A 185 -16.10 -3.77 1.05
CA SER A 185 -16.96 -4.86 1.52
C SER A 185 -17.71 -5.62 0.42
N SER A 186 -17.72 -5.15 -0.82
CA SER A 186 -18.26 -5.88 -1.97
C SER A 186 -17.22 -6.79 -2.64
N GLY A 187 -15.95 -6.64 -2.28
CA GLY A 187 -14.82 -7.33 -2.91
C GLY A 187 -14.33 -6.66 -4.19
N ASP A 188 -14.74 -5.41 -4.42
CA ASP A 188 -14.25 -4.55 -5.49
C ASP A 188 -12.82 -4.06 -5.20
N SER A 189 -12.10 -3.67 -6.24
CA SER A 189 -10.69 -3.28 -6.15
C SER A 189 -10.32 -2.25 -7.20
N ALA A 190 -9.60 -1.22 -6.78
CA ALA A 190 -9.03 -0.23 -7.69
C ALA A 190 -7.59 0.12 -7.33
N ILE A 191 -6.81 0.47 -8.34
CA ILE A 191 -5.41 0.86 -8.25
C ILE A 191 -5.27 2.18 -8.98
N ILE A 192 -4.64 3.15 -8.32
CA ILE A 192 -4.45 4.51 -8.83
C ILE A 192 -2.96 4.82 -8.81
N GLU A 193 -2.41 5.03 -10.00
CA GLU A 193 -1.01 5.34 -10.24
C GLU A 193 -0.88 6.72 -10.88
N TYR A 194 0.31 7.32 -10.80
CA TYR A 194 0.65 8.51 -11.57
C TYR A 194 1.84 8.20 -12.46
N ILE A 195 1.59 8.04 -13.76
CA ILE A 195 2.60 7.66 -14.76
C ILE A 195 2.76 8.82 -15.73
N ASP A 196 3.98 9.25 -15.99
CA ASP A 196 4.31 10.43 -16.82
C ASP A 196 3.52 11.69 -16.42
N GLY A 197 3.26 11.87 -15.12
CA GLY A 197 2.50 13.01 -14.59
C GLY A 197 0.98 12.91 -14.76
N LYS A 198 0.43 11.77 -15.21
CA LYS A 198 -1.00 11.57 -15.43
C LYS A 198 -1.56 10.50 -14.50
N GLN A 199 -2.77 10.72 -14.02
CA GLN A 199 -3.48 9.72 -13.22
C GLN A 199 -3.90 8.56 -14.12
N VAL A 200 -3.58 7.34 -13.70
CA VAL A 200 -4.00 6.08 -14.34
C VAL A 200 -4.79 5.29 -13.31
N ILE A 201 -6.00 4.86 -13.66
CA ILE A 201 -6.87 4.08 -12.77
C ILE A 201 -7.18 2.73 -13.42
N HIS A 202 -6.88 1.66 -12.70
CA HIS A 202 -7.35 0.31 -12.99
C HIS A 202 -8.41 -0.07 -11.97
N HIS A 203 -9.65 -0.26 -12.42
CA HIS A 203 -10.78 -0.58 -11.55
C HIS A 203 -11.47 -1.87 -12.03
N ASN A 204 -11.31 -2.93 -11.25
CA ASN A 204 -11.96 -4.22 -11.47
C ASN A 204 -11.81 -5.09 -10.21
N LYS A 205 -12.88 -5.76 -9.79
CA LYS A 205 -12.86 -6.77 -8.72
C LYS A 205 -11.84 -7.91 -8.94
N ASP A 206 -11.43 -8.16 -10.18
CA ASP A 206 -10.44 -9.19 -10.54
C ASP A 206 -9.00 -8.74 -10.29
N TYR A 207 -8.76 -7.44 -10.06
CA TYR A 207 -7.47 -6.88 -9.66
C TYR A 207 -7.20 -7.13 -8.18
N GLN A 208 -7.04 -8.41 -7.84
CA GLN A 208 -6.90 -8.87 -6.46
C GLN A 208 -5.51 -8.60 -5.88
N VAL A 209 -4.45 -8.68 -6.68
CA VAL A 209 -3.07 -8.59 -6.20
C VAL A 209 -2.39 -7.37 -6.81
N MET A 210 -1.54 -6.72 -6.03
CA MET A 210 -0.74 -5.58 -6.43
C MET A 210 0.58 -5.58 -5.65
N THR A 211 1.65 -5.18 -6.33
CA THR A 211 2.96 -4.95 -5.73
C THR A 211 3.48 -3.57 -6.08
N ASN A 212 4.65 -3.20 -5.54
CA ASN A 212 5.26 -1.88 -5.66
C ASN A 212 6.03 -1.61 -6.97
N SER A 213 6.13 -2.59 -7.88
CA SER A 213 6.84 -2.46 -9.16
C SER A 213 6.61 -3.72 -9.98
N PRO A 214 6.55 -3.63 -11.32
CA PRO A 214 6.50 -2.40 -12.13
C PRO A 214 5.14 -1.69 -12.05
N THR A 215 4.79 -0.83 -13.01
CA THR A 215 3.42 -0.28 -13.15
C THR A 215 2.39 -1.40 -13.26
N PHE A 216 1.14 -1.13 -12.88
CA PHE A 216 0.14 -2.17 -12.78
C PHE A 216 -0.19 -2.84 -14.13
N ASP A 217 -0.16 -2.09 -15.25
CA ASP A 217 -0.30 -2.66 -16.60
C ASP A 217 0.74 -3.76 -16.88
N GLN A 218 1.99 -3.54 -16.47
CA GLN A 218 3.04 -4.53 -16.62
C GLN A 218 2.83 -5.69 -15.65
N GLN A 219 2.43 -5.42 -14.40
CA GLN A 219 2.12 -6.46 -13.41
C GLN A 219 1.05 -7.44 -13.92
N LEU A 220 0.00 -6.95 -14.57
CA LEU A 220 -1.07 -7.79 -15.15
C LEU A 220 -0.54 -8.85 -16.14
N THR A 221 0.58 -8.59 -16.81
CA THR A 221 1.18 -9.53 -17.77
C THR A 221 2.10 -10.56 -17.13
N LEU A 222 2.56 -10.34 -15.88
CA LEU A 222 3.56 -11.19 -15.23
C LEU A 222 3.08 -12.62 -15.01
N ASN A 223 1.78 -12.81 -14.80
CA ASN A 223 1.21 -14.15 -14.57
C ASN A 223 1.15 -14.99 -15.85
N ALA A 224 1.16 -14.40 -17.05
CA ALA A 224 0.91 -15.12 -18.30
C ALA A 224 1.86 -16.30 -18.53
N TYR A 225 3.15 -16.12 -18.23
CA TYR A 225 4.15 -17.19 -18.30
C TYR A 225 3.95 -18.27 -17.21
N TRP A 226 3.70 -17.85 -15.97
CA TRP A 226 3.58 -18.77 -14.83
C TRP A 226 2.29 -19.57 -14.83
N ASP A 227 1.21 -19.02 -15.38
CA ASP A 227 -0.05 -19.72 -15.59
C ASP A 227 0.11 -20.89 -16.59
N GLN A 228 1.01 -20.78 -17.58
CA GLN A 228 1.31 -21.87 -18.51
C GLN A 228 2.12 -23.01 -17.89
N ILE A 229 3.06 -22.69 -16.99
CA ILE A 229 3.84 -23.71 -16.26
C ILE A 229 2.96 -24.42 -15.23
N GLY A 230 2.05 -23.68 -14.61
CA GLY A 230 1.26 -24.13 -13.47
C GLY A 230 2.04 -23.95 -12.16
N GLY A 231 1.54 -23.12 -11.25
CA GLY A 231 2.24 -22.79 -10.00
C GLY A 231 2.47 -23.97 -9.05
N ASN A 232 1.80 -25.11 -9.24
CA ASN A 232 2.11 -26.35 -8.52
C ASN A 232 3.41 -27.01 -9.00
N VAL A 233 3.87 -26.69 -10.22
CA VAL A 233 5.12 -27.20 -10.80
C VAL A 233 6.29 -26.33 -10.33
N MET A 234 6.16 -25.01 -10.48
CA MET A 234 7.18 -24.05 -10.05
C MET A 234 6.57 -22.68 -9.78
N LEU A 235 7.10 -21.99 -8.77
CA LEU A 235 6.85 -20.57 -8.52
C LEU A 235 8.17 -19.83 -8.31
N PRO A 236 8.26 -18.57 -8.74
CA PRO A 236 9.44 -17.76 -8.49
C PRO A 236 9.55 -17.42 -7.00
N GLY A 237 10.65 -17.82 -6.36
CA GLY A 237 10.83 -17.78 -4.91
C GLY A 237 11.62 -16.59 -4.37
N THR A 238 12.00 -15.60 -5.20
CA THR A 238 12.82 -14.47 -4.73
C THR A 238 11.96 -13.36 -4.11
N ASN A 239 12.61 -12.31 -3.62
CA ASN A 239 11.96 -11.15 -3.00
C ASN A 239 11.62 -10.03 -4.01
N ARG A 240 11.85 -10.26 -5.31
CA ARG A 240 11.46 -9.30 -6.37
C ARG A 240 9.95 -9.05 -6.32
N ALA A 241 9.52 -7.83 -6.63
CA ALA A 241 8.11 -7.48 -6.67
C ALA A 241 7.32 -8.39 -7.62
N ALA A 242 7.84 -8.65 -8.82
CA ALA A 242 7.25 -9.59 -9.78
C ALA A 242 7.05 -11.01 -9.21
N ASP A 243 8.07 -11.56 -8.54
CA ASP A 243 7.98 -12.90 -7.94
C ASP A 243 6.88 -12.96 -6.87
N ARG A 244 6.80 -11.93 -6.02
CA ARG A 244 5.80 -11.82 -4.96
C ARG A 244 4.39 -11.65 -5.54
N PHE A 245 4.26 -10.86 -6.61
CA PHE A 245 3.02 -10.72 -7.36
C PHE A 245 2.53 -12.08 -7.89
N VAL A 246 3.43 -12.85 -8.52
CA VAL A 246 3.11 -14.17 -9.08
C VAL A 246 2.72 -15.16 -7.97
N ARG A 247 3.51 -15.25 -6.89
CA ARG A 247 3.19 -16.13 -5.75
C ARG A 247 1.86 -15.79 -5.11
N ALA A 248 1.64 -14.51 -4.78
CA ALA A 248 0.39 -14.06 -4.19
C ALA A 248 -0.80 -14.30 -5.12
N SER A 249 -0.65 -13.99 -6.42
CA SER A 249 -1.69 -14.24 -7.44
C SER A 249 -2.06 -15.72 -7.52
N PHE A 250 -1.06 -16.60 -7.51
CA PHE A 250 -1.28 -18.04 -7.55
C PHE A 250 -2.03 -18.51 -6.30
N TYR A 251 -1.55 -18.20 -5.10
CA TYR A 251 -2.17 -18.70 -3.87
C TYR A 251 -3.57 -18.11 -3.64
N VAL A 252 -3.80 -16.83 -3.96
CA VAL A 252 -5.14 -16.20 -3.84
C VAL A 252 -6.17 -16.91 -4.71
N LYS A 253 -5.78 -17.39 -5.90
CA LYS A 253 -6.69 -18.09 -6.83
C LYS A 253 -6.90 -19.56 -6.48
N HIS A 254 -5.91 -20.23 -5.90
CA HIS A 254 -5.89 -21.70 -5.80
C HIS A 254 -6.09 -22.25 -4.39
N VAL A 255 -5.80 -21.46 -3.35
CA VAL A 255 -6.03 -21.88 -1.96
C VAL A 255 -7.48 -21.61 -1.60
N ALA A 256 -8.22 -22.67 -1.27
CA ALA A 256 -9.61 -22.61 -0.85
C ALA A 256 -9.76 -23.47 0.41
N PRO A 257 -9.59 -22.88 1.62
CA PRO A 257 -9.52 -23.62 2.87
C PRO A 257 -10.87 -24.24 3.25
N ASN A 258 -11.97 -23.82 2.64
CA ASN A 258 -13.33 -24.26 2.94
C ASN A 258 -13.91 -25.26 1.94
N LYS A 259 -13.06 -25.87 1.11
CA LYS A 259 -13.44 -27.05 0.31
C LYS A 259 -13.98 -28.16 1.23
N LEU A 260 -15.04 -28.83 0.78
CA LEU A 260 -15.60 -29.99 1.49
C LEU A 260 -14.58 -31.14 1.51
N ILE A 261 -14.37 -31.73 2.69
CA ILE A 261 -13.50 -32.89 2.88
C ILE A 261 -14.39 -34.08 3.25
N PRO A 262 -14.43 -35.17 2.45
CA PRO A 262 -15.24 -36.34 2.77
C PRO A 262 -14.94 -36.90 4.16
N GLY A 263 -15.99 -37.15 4.95
CA GLY A 263 -15.87 -37.66 6.32
C GLY A 263 -15.60 -36.59 7.40
N VAL A 264 -15.48 -35.32 7.02
CA VAL A 264 -15.38 -34.18 7.95
C VAL A 264 -16.65 -33.34 7.84
N ALA A 265 -17.22 -32.92 8.98
CA ALA A 265 -18.38 -32.04 8.98
C ALA A 265 -18.07 -30.72 8.26
N GLU A 266 -19.05 -30.20 7.52
CA GLU A 266 -18.91 -28.88 6.91
C GLU A 266 -18.77 -27.81 8.00
N LYS A 267 -17.79 -26.93 7.82
CA LYS A 267 -17.53 -25.80 8.72
C LYS A 267 -18.73 -24.87 8.79
N SER A 268 -19.04 -24.38 9.99
CA SER A 268 -19.96 -23.26 10.20
C SER A 268 -19.43 -21.98 9.53
N LYS A 269 -20.29 -20.96 9.39
CA LYS A 269 -19.90 -19.64 8.83
C LYS A 269 -18.69 -19.04 9.56
N ILE A 270 -18.69 -19.08 10.90
CA ILE A 270 -17.60 -18.53 11.72
C ILE A 270 -16.29 -19.31 11.50
N GLU A 271 -16.35 -20.62 11.34
CA GLU A 271 -15.18 -21.44 11.06
C GLU A 271 -14.63 -21.19 9.65
N LYS A 272 -15.51 -20.98 8.66
CA LYS A 272 -15.11 -20.59 7.29
C LYS A 272 -14.42 -19.23 7.28
N ASP A 273 -15.00 -18.25 7.98
CA ASP A 273 -14.48 -16.89 8.11
C ASP A 273 -13.07 -16.88 8.74
N LYS A 274 -12.88 -17.63 9.83
CA LYS A 274 -11.58 -17.79 10.46
C LYS A 274 -10.57 -18.50 9.56
N ALA A 275 -11.00 -19.48 8.77
CA ALA A 275 -10.14 -20.18 7.83
C ALA A 275 -9.68 -19.28 6.66
N ASP A 276 -10.55 -18.40 6.19
CA ASP A 276 -10.24 -17.39 5.18
C ASP A 276 -9.27 -16.34 5.72
N LEU A 277 -9.49 -15.88 6.96
CA LEU A 277 -8.56 -14.97 7.63
C LEU A 277 -7.17 -15.60 7.79
N ALA A 278 -7.11 -16.86 8.24
CA ALA A 278 -5.85 -17.61 8.35
C ALA A 278 -5.15 -17.76 6.98
N THR A 279 -5.93 -17.98 5.93
CA THR A 279 -5.43 -18.08 4.56
C THR A 279 -4.82 -16.76 4.10
N ALA A 280 -5.54 -15.64 4.24
CA ALA A 280 -5.04 -14.31 3.89
C ALA A 280 -3.72 -13.98 4.63
N PHE A 281 -3.65 -14.25 5.94
CA PHE A 281 -2.42 -14.12 6.73
C PHE A 281 -1.27 -14.98 6.19
N SER A 282 -1.55 -16.25 5.86
CA SER A 282 -0.51 -17.16 5.37
C SER A 282 0.07 -16.71 4.02
N ILE A 283 -0.79 -16.21 3.11
CA ILE A 283 -0.37 -15.74 1.80
C ILE A 283 0.45 -14.46 1.94
N ILE A 284 0.00 -13.50 2.76
CA ILE A 284 0.77 -12.25 2.91
C ILE A 284 2.09 -12.46 3.64
N ARG A 285 2.18 -13.44 4.56
CA ARG A 285 3.45 -13.88 5.14
C ARG A 285 4.35 -14.54 4.10
N ASN A 286 3.83 -15.35 3.18
CA ASN A 286 4.60 -15.92 2.06
C ASN A 286 5.14 -14.84 1.09
N ALA A 287 4.38 -13.77 0.88
CA ALA A 287 4.78 -12.63 0.05
C ALA A 287 5.62 -11.58 0.82
N SER A 288 5.87 -11.78 2.12
CA SER A 288 6.72 -10.88 2.90
C SER A 288 8.20 -11.13 2.60
N VAL A 289 9.02 -10.09 2.74
CA VAL A 289 10.48 -10.16 2.62
C VAL A 289 11.08 -10.44 4.01
N PRO A 290 11.99 -11.43 4.13
CA PRO A 290 12.64 -11.75 5.40
C PRO A 290 13.30 -10.54 6.07
N TYR A 291 13.16 -10.44 7.39
CA TYR A 291 13.73 -9.36 8.17
C TYR A 291 15.27 -9.41 8.18
N GLY A 292 15.91 -8.27 7.88
CA GLY A 292 17.36 -8.15 7.71
C GLY A 292 17.86 -8.42 6.30
N TYR A 293 16.99 -8.88 5.38
CA TYR A 293 17.36 -9.03 3.98
C TYR A 293 17.47 -7.67 3.29
N SER A 294 18.61 -7.45 2.63
CA SER A 294 18.83 -6.33 1.71
C SER A 294 19.77 -6.78 0.60
N LEU A 295 19.64 -6.17 -0.58
CA LEU A 295 20.56 -6.38 -1.68
C LEU A 295 21.10 -5.02 -2.13
N PRO A 296 22.42 -4.76 -2.03
CA PRO A 296 23.01 -3.49 -2.46
C PRO A 296 22.68 -3.12 -3.90
N ASP A 297 22.67 -4.11 -4.80
CA ASP A 297 22.40 -3.94 -6.22
C ASP A 297 20.89 -3.84 -6.55
N MET A 298 20.03 -4.20 -5.60
CA MET A 298 18.57 -4.10 -5.68
C MET A 298 18.04 -3.40 -4.43
N PRO A 299 18.35 -2.10 -4.25
CA PRO A 299 17.94 -1.34 -3.06
C PRO A 299 16.41 -1.19 -2.95
N ASN A 300 15.70 -1.62 -3.98
CA ASN A 300 14.26 -1.76 -4.03
C ASN A 300 13.72 -2.93 -3.17
N ILE A 301 14.55 -3.88 -2.77
CA ILE A 301 14.10 -4.97 -1.90
C ILE A 301 14.41 -4.61 -0.44
N SER A 302 13.37 -4.45 0.37
CA SER A 302 13.46 -4.09 1.79
C SER A 302 12.75 -5.11 2.67
N SER A 303 13.16 -5.19 3.93
CA SER A 303 12.58 -6.09 4.93
C SER A 303 11.12 -5.73 5.25
N THR A 304 10.25 -6.74 5.35
CA THR A 304 8.89 -6.51 5.87
C THR A 304 8.96 -6.06 7.33
N ARG A 305 8.31 -4.95 7.65
CA ARG A 305 8.22 -4.36 8.99
C ARG A 305 6.97 -4.80 9.72
N TRP A 306 5.84 -4.82 9.01
CA TRP A 306 4.55 -5.22 9.56
C TRP A 306 3.59 -5.62 8.44
N ARG A 307 2.48 -6.23 8.83
CA ARG A 307 1.38 -6.64 7.97
C ARG A 307 0.06 -6.14 8.54
N THR A 308 -0.88 -5.87 7.66
CA THR A 308 -2.27 -5.58 8.01
C THR A 308 -3.19 -6.57 7.31
N VAL A 309 -4.28 -6.95 7.97
CA VAL A 309 -5.35 -7.77 7.38
C VAL A 309 -6.69 -7.14 7.75
N ILE A 310 -7.58 -6.98 6.79
CA ILE A 310 -8.83 -6.25 6.91
C ILE A 310 -9.96 -7.22 6.57
N ASP A 311 -10.71 -7.62 7.60
CA ASP A 311 -12.00 -8.27 7.42
C ASP A 311 -13.05 -7.19 7.22
N HIS A 312 -13.50 -7.04 5.97
CA HIS A 312 -14.43 -5.98 5.59
C HIS A 312 -15.84 -6.21 6.17
N LYS A 313 -16.29 -7.47 6.33
CA LYS A 313 -17.65 -7.76 6.81
C LYS A 313 -17.77 -7.63 8.32
N SER A 314 -16.75 -8.05 9.05
CA SER A 314 -16.72 -7.84 10.50
C SER A 314 -16.25 -6.44 10.87
N LEU A 315 -15.69 -5.67 9.91
CA LEU A 315 -15.02 -4.40 10.14
C LEU A 315 -13.92 -4.54 11.21
N GLN A 316 -13.04 -5.52 11.01
CA GLN A 316 -11.90 -5.77 11.88
C GLN A 316 -10.59 -5.48 11.14
N TYR A 317 -9.79 -4.61 11.74
CA TYR A 317 -8.48 -4.22 11.24
C TYR A 317 -7.40 -4.90 12.08
N PHE A 318 -6.74 -5.91 11.52
CA PHE A 318 -5.66 -6.64 12.16
C PHE A 318 -4.31 -5.99 11.85
N PHE A 319 -3.44 -5.98 12.86
CA PHE A 319 -2.06 -5.53 12.73
C PHE A 319 -1.13 -6.63 13.24
N GLU A 320 -0.05 -6.89 12.52
CA GLU A 320 1.00 -7.84 12.89
C GLU A 320 2.38 -7.22 12.64
N SER A 321 3.19 -7.06 13.69
CA SER A 321 4.59 -6.69 13.54
C SER A 321 5.41 -7.89 13.05
N ALA A 322 6.35 -7.64 12.13
CA ALA A 322 7.36 -8.61 11.71
C ALA A 322 8.67 -8.45 12.49
N VAL A 323 8.81 -7.37 13.27
CA VAL A 323 10.01 -7.03 14.05
C VAL A 323 9.87 -7.46 15.51
N SER A 324 8.64 -7.38 16.03
CA SER A 324 8.30 -7.73 17.42
C SER A 324 7.16 -8.77 17.42
N PRO A 325 7.06 -9.68 18.41
CA PRO A 325 6.00 -10.67 18.49
C PRO A 325 4.68 -10.02 18.94
N ASN A 326 4.04 -9.29 18.02
CA ASN A 326 2.88 -8.45 18.32
C ASN A 326 1.82 -8.61 17.23
N ILE A 327 0.69 -9.23 17.58
CA ILE A 327 -0.46 -9.43 16.70
C ILE A 327 -1.76 -9.22 17.49
N PHE A 328 -2.61 -8.35 16.97
CA PHE A 328 -3.89 -7.98 17.57
C PHE A 328 -4.82 -7.42 16.50
N TRP A 329 -6.04 -7.05 16.87
CA TRP A 329 -6.96 -6.38 15.94
C TRP A 329 -7.71 -5.23 16.59
N VAL A 330 -8.37 -4.45 15.74
CA VAL A 330 -9.27 -3.35 16.09
C VAL A 330 -10.61 -3.60 15.41
N ASP A 331 -11.62 -3.96 16.19
CA ASP A 331 -13.03 -4.05 15.80
C ASP A 331 -13.65 -2.65 15.79
N LEU A 332 -13.93 -2.15 14.57
CA LEU A 332 -14.52 -0.84 14.35
C LEU A 332 -15.96 -0.74 14.88
N LYS A 333 -16.68 -1.86 15.02
CA LYS A 333 -18.05 -1.87 15.57
C LYS A 333 -18.07 -1.55 17.07
N LYS A 334 -16.92 -1.60 17.74
CA LYS A 334 -16.75 -1.21 19.15
C LYS A 334 -16.23 0.22 19.33
N ILE A 335 -16.12 0.99 18.26
CA ILE A 335 -15.62 2.37 18.28
C ILE A 335 -16.80 3.31 18.04
N ASP A 336 -16.90 4.34 18.86
CA ASP A 336 -17.78 5.47 18.60
C ASP A 336 -17.06 6.52 17.73
N PHE A 337 -17.46 6.62 16.46
CA PHE A 337 -16.92 7.59 15.51
C PHE A 337 -17.66 8.93 15.51
N ALA A 338 -18.54 9.20 16.48
CA ALA A 338 -19.15 10.51 16.65
C ALA A 338 -18.08 11.62 16.75
N PRO A 339 -18.40 12.85 16.30
CA PRO A 339 -17.46 13.97 16.37
C PRO A 339 -16.95 14.21 17.79
N ARG A 340 -15.64 14.48 17.93
CA ARG A 340 -14.99 14.74 19.22
C ARG A 340 -14.26 16.09 19.23
N GLY A 341 -14.84 17.07 18.51
CA GLY A 341 -14.12 18.29 18.11
C GLY A 341 -12.93 17.91 17.22
N ASP A 342 -11.79 18.55 17.44
CA ASP A 342 -10.57 18.30 16.66
C ASP A 342 -9.70 17.16 17.24
N ASN A 343 -10.24 16.33 18.14
CA ASN A 343 -9.50 15.25 18.80
C ASN A 343 -9.61 13.91 18.07
N ALA A 344 -8.55 13.10 18.21
CA ALA A 344 -8.47 11.72 17.73
C ALA A 344 -8.08 10.79 18.87
N SER A 345 -7.77 9.53 18.56
CA SER A 345 -7.13 8.63 19.52
C SER A 345 -5.99 7.86 18.87
N LYS A 346 -4.94 7.59 19.64
CA LYS A 346 -3.72 6.91 19.20
C LYS A 346 -3.53 5.63 20.03
N LEU A 347 -3.15 4.55 19.36
CA LEU A 347 -2.57 3.37 19.96
C LEU A 347 -1.07 3.41 19.67
N ASP A 348 -0.29 3.68 20.72
CA ASP A 348 1.17 3.79 20.64
C ASP A 348 1.79 2.39 20.61
N LEU A 349 2.40 2.03 19.49
CA LEU A 349 3.05 0.73 19.32
C LEU A 349 4.49 0.73 19.84
N GLY A 350 5.05 1.89 20.20
CA GLY A 350 6.42 2.01 20.68
C GLY A 350 7.49 1.75 19.60
N PRO A 351 8.77 1.78 19.99
CA PRO A 351 9.88 1.55 19.07
C PRO A 351 9.80 0.14 18.48
N ASN A 352 10.00 -0.01 17.17
CA ASN A 352 9.86 -1.29 16.44
C ASN A 352 8.52 -2.02 16.71
N GLN A 353 7.47 -1.26 17.04
CA GLN A 353 6.14 -1.78 17.34
C GLN A 353 6.14 -2.84 18.48
N SER A 354 7.04 -2.65 19.46
CA SER A 354 7.31 -3.59 20.56
C SER A 354 6.35 -3.51 21.74
N THR A 355 5.50 -2.47 21.84
CA THR A 355 4.43 -2.42 22.83
C THR A 355 3.38 -3.47 22.49
N ILE A 356 3.36 -4.56 23.26
CA ILE A 356 2.51 -5.71 23.00
C ILE A 356 1.05 -5.38 23.30
N TYR A 357 0.20 -5.63 22.31
CA TYR A 357 -1.23 -5.73 22.47
C TYR A 357 -1.69 -7.13 22.05
N SER A 358 -2.85 -7.54 22.50
CA SER A 358 -3.40 -8.87 22.17
C SER A 358 -4.92 -8.80 22.14
N GLY A 359 -5.52 -9.65 21.31
CA GLY A 359 -6.97 -9.67 21.16
C GLY A 359 -7.50 -8.42 20.46
N GLN A 360 -8.72 -8.03 20.82
CA GLN A 360 -9.33 -6.78 20.40
C GLN A 360 -8.77 -5.61 21.22
N ALA A 361 -8.13 -4.64 20.57
CA ALA A 361 -7.33 -3.62 21.23
C ALA A 361 -7.94 -2.20 21.29
N SER A 362 -9.19 -1.99 20.83
CA SER A 362 -9.79 -0.64 20.75
C SER A 362 -9.81 0.11 22.10
N ALA A 363 -9.91 -0.61 23.23
CA ALA A 363 -9.92 -0.01 24.57
C ALA A 363 -8.57 0.60 25.00
N HIS A 364 -7.48 0.28 24.30
CA HIS A 364 -6.14 0.79 24.63
C HIS A 364 -5.78 2.10 23.91
N PHE A 365 -6.62 2.55 22.97
CA PHE A 365 -6.44 3.83 22.31
C PHE A 365 -6.61 4.97 23.33
N LYS A 366 -5.67 5.91 23.32
CA LYS A 366 -5.70 7.08 24.19
C LYS A 366 -6.02 8.33 23.39
N PRO A 367 -6.76 9.31 23.95
CA PRO A 367 -6.98 10.60 23.29
C PRO A 367 -5.67 11.24 22.86
N ALA A 368 -5.64 11.78 21.64
CA ALA A 368 -4.48 12.45 21.07
C ALA A 368 -4.91 13.50 20.04
N THR A 369 -4.12 14.56 19.89
CA THR A 369 -4.28 15.49 18.78
C THR A 369 -3.87 14.81 17.47
N PRO A 370 -4.67 14.91 16.39
CA PRO A 370 -4.26 14.42 15.07
C PRO A 370 -2.88 14.92 14.68
N PHE A 371 -2.02 14.03 14.20
CA PHE A 371 -0.74 14.44 13.63
C PHE A 371 -0.95 15.31 12.39
N LYS A 372 0.03 16.18 12.10
CA LYS A 372 0.04 16.99 10.88
C LYS A 372 0.64 16.18 9.74
N PHE A 373 -0.07 16.08 8.62
CA PHE A 373 0.46 15.43 7.43
C PHE A 373 1.71 16.16 6.92
N ALA A 374 2.69 15.38 6.49
CA ALA A 374 3.82 15.91 5.75
C ALA A 374 3.34 16.58 4.47
N GLY A 375 3.91 17.72 4.14
CA GLY A 375 3.46 18.55 3.02
C GLY A 375 4.52 19.52 2.52
N LEU A 376 4.09 20.38 1.59
CA LEU A 376 4.85 21.50 1.03
C LEU A 376 4.95 22.67 2.01
#